data_AF-A0A6I6IVT1-F1
#
_entry.id   AF-A0A6I6IVT1-F1
#
_cell.length_a   1.000
_cell.length_b   1.000
_cell.length_c   1.000
_cell.angle_alpha   90.00
_cell.angle_beta   90.00
_cell.angle_gamma   90.00
#
_symmetry.space_group_name_H-M   'P 1'
#
loop_
_entity.id
_entity.type
_entity.pdbx_description
1 polymer ?
#
loop_
_entity_poly.entity_id
_entity_poly.type
_entity_poly.pdbx_seq_one_letter_code
_entity_poly.pdbx_strand_id
1 'polypeptide(L)'
;MSNFTFHIHYIFPTSSLEIYGDALNTLFGGAENNPFGKDSILNKIPLPSGSAFADALSALNAANNTVFSDLGIGANYHGGGHQSYNTFVSGVLEQIFNQPGLDTYQQQVAVFALHSFLTDMAVSGEPRFSEIFG
;
A
#
# COMPACT_ATOMS: atom_id res chain seq x y z
N MET A 1 -25.32 15.59 -3.71
CA MET A 1 -24.08 15.58 -4.51
C MET A 1 -23.13 14.62 -3.81
N SER A 2 -22.73 13.50 -4.43
CA SER A 2 -21.67 12.68 -3.84
C SER A 2 -20.37 13.45 -3.95
N ASN A 3 -19.75 13.78 -2.83
CA ASN A 3 -18.50 14.53 -2.84
C ASN A 3 -17.39 13.65 -3.41
N PHE A 4 -16.72 14.15 -4.45
CA PHE A 4 -15.48 13.60 -4.99
C PHE A 4 -14.34 13.91 -4.00
N THR A 5 -14.27 13.16 -2.91
CA THR A 5 -13.23 13.31 -1.88
C THR A 5 -12.24 12.16 -1.92
N PHE A 6 -11.01 12.47 -1.52
CA PHE A 6 -9.93 11.50 -1.32
C PHE A 6 -9.58 11.41 0.16
N HIS A 7 -9.18 10.23 0.59
CA HIS A 7 -8.52 10.00 1.87
C HIS A 7 -7.11 9.49 1.63
N ILE A 8 -6.14 10.01 2.37
CA ILE A 8 -4.77 9.50 2.34
C ILE A 8 -4.71 8.18 3.10
N HIS A 9 -4.24 7.15 2.42
CA HIS A 9 -4.07 5.80 2.96
C HIS A 9 -2.61 5.45 3.07
N TYR A 10 -2.27 4.63 4.05
CA TYR A 10 -0.96 4.01 4.14
C TYR A 10 -0.92 2.73 3.33
N ILE A 11 0.13 2.53 2.53
CA ILE A 11 0.37 1.27 1.83
C ILE A 11 0.73 0.19 2.86
N PHE A 12 1.80 0.36 3.62
CA PHE A 12 2.03 -0.39 4.85
C PHE A 12 1.20 0.20 5.98
N PRO A 13 0.21 -0.55 6.53
CA PRO A 13 -0.66 -0.07 7.59
C PRO A 13 0.11 0.43 8.80
N THR A 14 -0.47 1.38 9.52
CA THR A 14 0.10 1.88 10.77
C THR A 14 0.35 0.77 11.79
N SER A 15 -0.53 -0.24 11.86
CA SER A 15 -0.35 -1.41 12.73
C SER A 15 0.87 -2.25 12.34
N SER A 16 1.13 -2.45 11.05
CA SER A 16 2.35 -3.13 10.58
C SER A 16 3.59 -2.27 10.85
N LEU A 17 3.50 -0.95 10.72
CA LEU A 17 4.60 -0.04 11.06
C LEU A 17 4.88 0.04 12.56
N GLU A 18 3.88 -0.15 13.41
CA GLU A 18 4.06 -0.24 14.87
C GLU A 18 4.83 -1.51 15.27
N ILE A 19 4.66 -2.60 14.52
CA ILE A 19 5.32 -3.88 14.80
C ILE A 19 6.71 -3.95 14.14
N TYR A 20 6.81 -3.58 12.87
CA TYR A 20 8.01 -3.78 12.05
C TYR A 20 8.78 -2.49 11.74
N GLY A 21 8.33 -1.34 12.25
CA GLY A 21 8.94 -0.03 11.96
C GLY A 21 10.42 0.03 12.29
N ASP A 22 10.84 -0.48 13.45
CA ASP A 22 12.26 -0.48 13.85
C ASP A 22 13.10 -1.44 12.99
N ALA A 23 12.54 -2.58 12.59
CA ALA A 23 13.20 -3.50 11.68
C ALA A 23 13.38 -2.88 10.29
N LEU A 24 12.36 -2.20 9.77
CA LEU A 24 12.43 -1.44 8.52
C LEU A 24 13.44 -0.30 8.61
N ASN A 25 13.43 0.47 9.70
CA ASN A 25 14.42 1.53 9.93
C ASN A 25 15.84 0.97 9.92
N THR A 26 16.07 -0.15 10.62
CA THR A 26 17.38 -0.81 10.63
C THR A 26 17.78 -1.30 9.24
N LEU A 27 16.85 -1.94 8.52
CA LEU A 27 17.08 -2.49 7.18
C LEU A 27 17.50 -1.43 6.17
N PHE A 28 16.97 -0.21 6.29
CA PHE A 28 17.28 0.91 5.39
C PHE A 28 18.30 1.90 5.98
N GLY A 29 18.94 1.58 7.11
CA GLY A 29 20.03 2.39 7.65
C GLY A 29 19.58 3.64 8.41
N GLY A 30 18.40 3.64 9.02
CA GLY A 30 17.85 4.71 9.86
C GLY A 30 16.40 5.06 9.52
N ALA A 31 15.72 5.76 10.43
CA ALA A 31 14.35 6.23 10.21
C ALA A 31 14.27 7.30 9.10
N GLU A 32 15.32 8.08 8.95
CA GLU A 32 15.50 9.09 7.91
C GLU A 32 15.74 8.50 6.52
N ASN A 33 16.22 7.25 6.45
CA ASN A 33 16.52 6.55 5.22
C ASN A 33 15.44 5.52 4.83
N ASN A 34 14.51 5.22 5.74
CA ASN A 34 13.41 4.30 5.49
C ASN A 34 12.36 4.91 4.55
N PRO A 35 12.25 4.44 3.29
CA PRO A 35 11.30 5.00 2.34
C PRO A 35 9.85 4.66 2.70
N PHE A 36 9.59 3.73 3.62
CA PHE A 36 8.26 3.24 3.96
C PHE A 36 7.80 3.66 5.36
N GLY A 37 8.53 4.58 6.00
CA GLY A 37 8.14 5.12 7.30
C GLY A 37 6.76 5.79 7.28
N LYS A 38 6.18 5.96 8.46
CA LYS A 38 4.85 6.61 8.62
C LYS A 38 4.78 8.00 8.01
N ASP A 39 5.86 8.76 8.08
CA ASP A 39 5.88 10.12 7.54
C ASP A 39 6.20 10.18 6.06
N SER A 40 6.71 9.08 5.48
CA SER A 40 7.08 9.01 4.06
C SER A 40 5.87 9.18 3.15
N ILE A 41 6.05 9.99 2.10
CA ILE A 41 5.08 10.13 1.01
C ILE A 41 5.00 8.87 0.16
N LEU A 42 6.09 8.09 0.07
CA LEU A 42 6.11 6.86 -0.72
C LEU A 42 5.20 5.78 -0.12
N ASN A 43 4.96 5.83 1.20
CA ASN A 43 4.03 4.93 1.88
C ASN A 43 2.58 5.44 1.88
N LYS A 44 2.25 6.45 1.07
CA LYS A 44 0.94 7.09 1.07
C LYS A 44 0.32 7.08 -0.31
N ILE A 45 -0.98 6.79 -0.38
CA ILE A 45 -1.77 6.86 -1.61
C ILE A 45 -3.13 7.52 -1.35
N PRO A 46 -3.57 8.50 -2.18
CA PRO A 46 -4.93 9.01 -2.10
C PRO A 46 -5.91 8.00 -2.69
N LEU A 47 -6.90 7.57 -1.90
CA LEU A 47 -7.99 6.69 -2.33
C LEU A 47 -9.34 7.42 -2.28
N PRO A 48 -10.25 7.16 -3.23
CA PRO A 48 -11.62 7.65 -3.20
C PRO A 48 -12.38 7.26 -1.94
N SER A 49 -13.11 8.22 -1.36
CA SER A 49 -13.95 7.99 -0.18
C SER A 49 -15.23 7.19 -0.47
N GLY A 50 -15.57 6.94 -1.75
CA GLY A 50 -16.81 6.27 -2.13
C GLY A 50 -16.66 5.41 -3.40
N SER A 51 -17.44 4.32 -3.44
CA SER A 51 -17.39 3.33 -4.53
C SER A 51 -17.65 3.94 -5.91
N ALA A 52 -18.65 4.81 -6.04
CA ALA A 52 -18.95 5.45 -7.34
C ALA A 52 -17.79 6.29 -7.90
N PHE A 53 -16.98 6.92 -7.02
CA PHE A 53 -15.80 7.68 -7.47
C PHE A 53 -14.64 6.74 -7.83
N ALA A 54 -14.42 5.70 -7.03
CA ALA A 54 -13.48 4.64 -7.37
C ALA A 54 -13.79 3.96 -8.71
N ASP A 55 -15.06 3.63 -8.96
CA ASP A 55 -15.50 3.03 -10.22
C ASP A 55 -15.23 3.97 -11.41
N ALA A 56 -15.46 5.28 -11.24
CA ALA A 56 -15.15 6.27 -12.27
C ALA A 56 -13.63 6.41 -12.53
N LEU A 57 -12.80 6.38 -11.48
CA LEU A 57 -11.33 6.40 -11.63
C LEU A 57 -10.79 5.11 -12.24
N SER A 58 -11.33 3.96 -11.86
CA SER A 58 -10.99 2.66 -12.46
C SER A 58 -11.33 2.65 -13.96
N ALA A 59 -12.51 3.15 -14.33
CA ALA A 59 -12.90 3.29 -15.73
C ALA A 59 -11.98 4.25 -16.52
N LEU A 60 -11.52 5.34 -15.90
CA LEU A 60 -10.55 6.26 -16.50
C LEU A 60 -9.18 5.58 -16.70
N ASN A 61 -8.68 4.85 -15.70
CA ASN A 61 -7.43 4.09 -15.80
C ASN A 61 -7.52 3.03 -16.91
N ALA A 62 -8.62 2.28 -16.96
CA ALA A 62 -8.87 1.25 -17.98
C ALA A 62 -9.00 1.83 -19.40
N ALA A 63 -9.45 3.08 -19.53
CA ALA A 63 -9.51 3.79 -20.81
C ALA A 63 -8.14 4.27 -21.33
N ASN A 64 -7.04 3.69 -20.82
CA ASN A 64 -5.66 4.01 -21.17
C ASN A 64 -5.25 5.47 -20.85
N ASN A 65 -5.94 6.08 -19.90
CA ASN A 65 -5.59 7.41 -19.42
C ASN A 65 -4.52 7.29 -18.33
N THR A 66 -3.26 7.17 -18.75
CA THR A 66 -2.11 6.97 -17.84
C THR A 66 -1.91 8.14 -16.86
N VAL A 67 -2.54 9.29 -17.09
CA VAL A 67 -2.40 10.47 -16.24
C VAL A 67 -2.68 10.15 -14.78
N PHE A 68 -3.73 9.38 -14.46
CA PHE A 68 -4.09 9.12 -13.07
C PHE A 68 -3.22 8.05 -12.41
N SER A 69 -2.77 7.04 -13.17
CA SER A 69 -1.75 6.09 -12.70
C SER A 69 -0.41 6.77 -12.46
N ASP A 70 -0.01 7.67 -13.36
CA ASP A 70 1.25 8.43 -13.27
C ASP A 70 1.23 9.44 -12.11
N LEU A 71 0.04 9.92 -11.73
CA LEU A 71 -0.17 10.77 -10.56
C LEU A 71 -0.20 9.97 -9.23
N GLY A 72 -0.14 8.63 -9.29
CA GLY A 72 -0.17 7.78 -8.10
C GLY A 72 -1.50 7.84 -7.34
N ILE A 73 -2.61 8.08 -8.04
CA ILE A 73 -3.95 8.10 -7.42
C ILE A 73 -4.54 6.69 -7.49
N GLY A 74 -5.02 6.19 -6.35
CA GLY A 74 -5.63 4.87 -6.30
C GLY A 74 -7.06 4.85 -6.84
N ALA A 75 -7.42 3.77 -7.51
CA ALA A 75 -8.78 3.53 -8.00
C ALA A 75 -9.61 2.62 -7.08
N ASN A 76 -9.01 2.07 -6.02
CA ASN A 76 -9.70 1.30 -4.99
C ASN A 76 -10.52 2.20 -4.04
N TYR A 77 -11.76 1.82 -3.67
CA TYR A 77 -12.52 2.53 -2.64
C TYR A 77 -12.25 1.97 -1.24
N HIS A 78 -12.25 2.84 -0.24
CA HIS A 78 -12.21 2.40 1.15
C HIS A 78 -13.59 1.88 1.58
N GLY A 79 -13.76 0.55 1.67
CA GLY A 79 -15.01 -0.06 2.11
C GLY A 79 -14.80 -1.24 3.05
N GLY A 80 -14.73 -0.99 4.37
CA GLY A 80 -14.71 -2.07 5.38
C GLY A 80 -13.49 -2.06 6.30
N GLY A 81 -13.47 -3.04 7.21
CA GLY A 81 -12.41 -3.23 8.20
C GLY A 81 -11.11 -3.71 7.56
N HIS A 82 -9.99 -3.08 7.92
CA HIS A 82 -8.66 -3.36 7.35
C HIS A 82 -7.99 -4.61 7.94
N GLN A 83 -8.74 -5.47 8.63
CA GLN A 83 -8.10 -6.47 9.49
C GLN A 83 -7.34 -7.53 8.69
N SER A 84 -7.94 -8.12 7.65
CA SER A 84 -7.26 -9.12 6.84
C SER A 84 -6.11 -8.51 6.02
N TYR A 85 -6.24 -7.25 5.58
CA TYR A 85 -5.15 -6.51 4.94
C TYR A 85 -3.96 -6.34 5.89
N ASN A 86 -4.23 -5.88 7.12
CA ASN A 86 -3.22 -5.74 8.16
C ASN A 86 -2.57 -7.08 8.49
N THR A 87 -3.35 -8.16 8.60
CA THR A 87 -2.83 -9.51 8.84
C THR A 87 -1.96 -9.99 7.68
N PHE A 88 -2.37 -9.77 6.43
CA PHE A 88 -1.57 -10.12 5.25
C PHE A 88 -0.24 -9.38 5.23
N VAL A 89 -0.25 -8.04 5.33
CA VAL A 89 0.97 -7.23 5.27
C VAL A 89 1.91 -7.59 6.41
N SER A 90 1.40 -7.69 7.64
CA SER A 90 2.20 -8.10 8.79
C SER A 90 2.76 -9.52 8.63
N GLY A 91 1.98 -10.47 8.12
CA GLY A 91 2.43 -11.84 7.89
C GLY A 91 3.53 -11.96 6.83
N VAL A 92 3.48 -11.16 5.77
CA VAL A 92 4.56 -11.13 4.76
C VAL A 92 5.80 -10.44 5.31
N LEU A 93 5.66 -9.32 6.04
CA LEU A 93 6.79 -8.68 6.69
C LEU A 93 7.46 -9.61 7.72
N GLU A 94 6.67 -10.35 8.50
CA GLU A 94 7.17 -11.37 9.42
C GLU A 94 8.02 -12.40 8.67
N GLN A 95 7.51 -12.92 7.55
CA GLN A 95 8.25 -13.87 6.73
C GLN A 95 9.56 -13.27 6.23
N ILE A 96 9.55 -12.04 5.69
CA ILE A 96 10.77 -11.39 5.18
C ILE A 96 11.84 -11.24 6.27
N PHE A 97 11.45 -10.80 7.47
CA PHE A 97 12.40 -10.55 8.55
C PHE A 97 12.87 -11.83 9.26
N ASN A 98 12.04 -12.87 9.30
CA ASN A 98 12.34 -14.12 10.00
C ASN A 98 12.81 -15.26 9.08
N GLN A 99 12.77 -15.07 7.75
CA GLN A 99 13.20 -16.09 6.78
C GLN A 99 14.72 -16.36 6.90
N PRO A 100 15.12 -17.60 7.24
CA PRO A 100 16.54 -17.95 7.27
C PRO A 100 17.17 -17.83 5.89
N GLY A 101 18.37 -17.23 5.84
CA GLY A 101 19.20 -17.18 4.63
C GLY A 101 18.96 -16.00 3.69
N LEU A 102 18.06 -15.07 4.02
CA LEU A 102 18.01 -13.78 3.33
C LEU A 102 19.08 -12.84 3.86
N ASP A 103 19.93 -12.33 2.97
CA ASP A 103 20.80 -11.21 3.31
C ASP A 103 20.04 -9.87 3.33
N THR A 104 20.69 -8.81 3.81
CA THR A 104 20.11 -7.47 3.91
C THR A 104 19.60 -6.96 2.55
N TYR A 105 20.32 -7.20 1.46
CA TYR A 105 19.91 -6.73 0.14
C TYR A 105 18.65 -7.46 -0.34
N GLN A 106 18.58 -8.78 -0.14
CA GLN A 106 17.42 -9.58 -0.47
C GLN A 106 16.19 -9.18 0.36
N GLN A 107 16.37 -8.87 1.65
CA GLN A 107 15.30 -8.33 2.49
C GLN A 107 14.81 -6.98 1.98
N GLN A 108 15.71 -6.06 1.62
CA GLN A 108 15.35 -4.77 1.02
C GLN A 108 14.52 -4.97 -0.25
N VAL A 109 14.98 -5.82 -1.17
CA VAL A 109 14.28 -6.13 -2.42
C VAL A 109 12.90 -6.72 -2.13
N ALA A 110 12.77 -7.63 -1.17
CA ALA A 110 11.49 -8.23 -0.82
C ALA A 110 10.49 -7.20 -0.24
N VAL A 111 10.96 -6.29 0.62
CA VAL A 111 10.12 -5.20 1.15
C VAL A 111 9.69 -4.26 0.02
N PHE A 112 10.60 -3.87 -0.87
CA PHE A 112 10.27 -3.07 -2.06
C PHE A 112 9.23 -3.76 -2.95
N ALA A 113 9.41 -5.06 -3.21
CA ALA A 113 8.50 -5.84 -4.04
C ALA A 113 7.08 -5.91 -3.41
N LEU A 114 7.00 -6.16 -2.10
CA LEU A 114 5.73 -6.12 -1.37
C LEU A 114 5.07 -4.74 -1.48
N HIS A 115 5.80 -3.67 -1.22
CA HIS A 115 5.26 -2.32 -1.29
C HIS A 115 4.76 -1.97 -2.71
N SER A 116 5.54 -2.31 -3.74
CA SER A 116 5.16 -2.10 -5.15
C SER A 116 3.89 -2.85 -5.48
N PHE A 117 3.80 -4.13 -5.13
CA PHE A 117 2.62 -4.96 -5.34
C PHE A 117 1.36 -4.33 -4.72
N LEU A 118 1.45 -3.90 -3.45
CA LEU A 118 0.32 -3.26 -2.75
C LEU A 118 -0.09 -1.92 -3.38
N THR A 119 0.89 -1.15 -3.85
CA THR A 119 0.65 0.11 -4.55
C THR A 119 -0.04 -0.14 -5.89
N ASP A 120 0.42 -1.12 -6.67
CA ASP A 120 -0.18 -1.47 -7.96
C ASP A 120 -1.62 -1.94 -7.80
N MET A 121 -1.91 -2.73 -6.76
CA MET A 121 -3.29 -3.12 -6.42
C MET A 121 -4.15 -1.89 -6.08
N ALA A 122 -3.62 -0.95 -5.30
CA ALA A 122 -4.33 0.26 -4.94
C ALA A 122 -4.60 1.16 -6.16
N VAL A 123 -3.63 1.29 -7.07
CA VAL A 123 -3.72 2.07 -8.32
C VAL A 123 -4.65 1.45 -9.34
N SER A 124 -4.48 0.15 -9.62
CA SER A 124 -5.31 -0.56 -10.60
C SER A 124 -6.75 -0.72 -10.15
N GLY A 125 -7.00 -0.76 -8.84
CA GLY A 125 -8.30 -1.11 -8.29
C GLY A 125 -8.58 -2.62 -8.32
N GLU A 126 -7.63 -3.44 -8.79
CA GLU A 126 -7.84 -4.86 -9.09
C GLU A 126 -6.73 -5.76 -8.51
N PRO A 127 -7.09 -6.85 -7.79
CA PRO A 127 -8.44 -7.13 -7.29
C PRO A 127 -8.81 -6.08 -6.23
N ARG A 128 -10.11 -5.85 -5.99
CA ARG A 128 -10.51 -4.85 -4.98
C ARG A 128 -9.99 -5.29 -3.61
N PHE A 129 -9.48 -4.36 -2.81
CA PHE A 129 -9.01 -4.72 -1.46
C PHE A 129 -10.11 -5.40 -0.62
N SER A 130 -11.37 -4.97 -0.79
CA SER A 130 -12.53 -5.59 -0.16
C SER A 130 -12.81 -7.03 -0.58
N GLU A 131 -12.35 -7.46 -1.77
CA GLU A 131 -12.59 -8.80 -2.30
C GLU A 131 -11.51 -9.80 -1.84
N ILE A 132 -10.32 -9.31 -1.52
CA ILE A 132 -9.19 -10.13 -1.07
C ILE A 132 -9.15 -10.20 0.46
N PHE A 133 -9.54 -9.11 1.12
CA PHE A 133 -9.33 -8.88 2.55
C PHE A 133 -10.62 -8.62 3.34
N GLY A 134 -11.79 -8.73 2.71
CA GLY A 134 -13.11 -8.58 3.32
C GLY A 134 -13.64 -9.81 4.03
#